data_AF-A0A3Q0J8P6-F1
#
_entry.id   AF-A0A3Q0J8P6-F1
#
_cell.length_a   1.000
_cell.length_b   1.000
_cell.length_c   1.000
_cell.angle_alpha   90.00
_cell.angle_beta   90.00
_cell.angle_gamma   90.00
#
_symmetry.space_group_name_H-M   'P 1'
#
loop_
_entity.id
_entity.type
_entity.pdbx_description
1 polymer ?
#
loop_
_entity_poly.entity_id
_entity_poly.type
_entity_poly.pdbx_seq_one_letter_code
_entity_poly.pdbx_strand_id
1 'polypeptide(L)'
;MFLEILQTLIKVLIVFSILIVAFGLAFYILLSRGDHLSFRTVPMSLLRTFTMMLGEIDFIGTYVQPYFREDDPTGADFNRTGFGGFESNKHLPFPVPAFVMLGIFMILMPILLMNLLIGLAVGDIESVRRNAQLKRLAMQVLLHTELERNLPKFLLEKVDKMEIYEYPNECKGKLGFLDLVIRKWFCNPFTEDAIDMVLESNGNDVFTDEIDKLKRKLNEIQIHLDHQFMFLRLIVHKMDIKTETDERDEGTSSNKELQFAPHLSKTFSPLVRHRFLTTKQTNKSKSSL
;
A
#
# COMPACT_ATOMS: atom_id res chain seq x y z
N MET A 1 -9.73 11.41 -3.26
CA MET A 1 -9.14 11.36 -1.91
C MET A 1 -10.21 11.08 -0.85
N PHE A 2 -10.96 12.07 -0.33
CA PHE A 2 -11.89 11.83 0.79
C PHE A 2 -12.90 10.70 0.56
N LEU A 3 -13.63 10.70 -0.56
CA LEU A 3 -14.62 9.66 -0.85
C LEU A 3 -14.00 8.26 -1.04
N GLU A 4 -12.78 8.19 -1.58
CA GLU A 4 -12.07 6.91 -1.73
C GLU A 4 -11.69 6.35 -0.36
N ILE A 5 -11.12 7.19 0.51
CA ILE A 5 -10.74 6.83 1.89
C ILE A 5 -11.99 6.49 2.72
N LEU A 6 -13.08 7.24 2.55
CA LEU A 6 -14.35 6.95 3.22
C LEU A 6 -14.90 5.58 2.80
N GLN A 7 -14.83 5.26 1.51
CA GLN A 7 -15.29 3.98 1.00
C GLN A 7 -14.45 2.81 1.53
N THR A 8 -13.12 2.97 1.63
CA THR A 8 -12.24 1.94 2.21
C THR A 8 -12.47 1.81 3.70
N LEU A 9 -12.60 2.92 4.43
CA LEU A 9 -12.95 2.94 5.84
C LEU A 9 -14.27 2.22 6.11
N ILE A 10 -15.34 2.50 5.35
CA ILE A 10 -16.64 1.84 5.54
C ILE A 10 -16.53 0.33 5.34
N LYS A 11 -15.83 -0.13 4.28
CA LYS A 11 -15.64 -1.57 4.03
C LYS A 11 -14.94 -2.26 5.22
N VAL A 12 -13.93 -1.60 5.75
CA VAL A 12 -13.12 -2.12 6.85
C VAL A 12 -13.91 -2.08 8.17
N LEU A 13 -14.66 -1.01 8.41
CA LEU A 13 -15.54 -0.85 9.58
C LEU A 13 -16.62 -1.94 9.64
N ILE A 14 -17.16 -2.38 8.50
CA ILE A 14 -18.13 -3.48 8.45
C ILE A 14 -17.53 -4.77 8.98
N VAL A 15 -16.28 -5.10 8.62
CA VAL A 15 -15.59 -6.29 9.14
C VAL A 15 -15.35 -6.16 10.65
N PHE A 16 -14.92 -4.98 11.10
CA PHE A 16 -14.68 -4.72 12.52
C PHE A 16 -15.95 -4.56 13.36
N SER A 17 -17.11 -4.38 12.74
CA SER A 17 -18.39 -4.28 13.45
C SER A 17 -18.69 -5.51 14.30
N ILE A 18 -18.23 -6.69 13.89
CA ILE A 18 -18.38 -7.94 14.66
C ILE A 18 -17.66 -7.82 16.01
N LEU A 19 -16.46 -7.24 16.03
CA LEU A 19 -15.72 -7.02 17.27
C LEU A 19 -16.39 -5.94 18.13
N ILE A 20 -16.89 -4.86 17.54
CA ILE A 20 -17.63 -3.80 18.27
C ILE A 20 -18.87 -4.40 18.94
N VAL A 21 -19.60 -5.26 18.24
CA VAL A 21 -20.76 -5.97 18.79
C VAL A 21 -20.36 -6.96 19.88
N ALA A 22 -19.30 -7.75 19.67
CA ALA A 22 -18.83 -8.72 20.65
C ALA A 22 -18.40 -8.06 21.97
N PHE A 23 -17.56 -7.02 21.90
CA PHE A 23 -17.12 -6.29 23.10
C PHE A 23 -18.25 -5.47 23.73
N GLY A 24 -19.14 -4.87 22.93
CA GLY A 24 -20.29 -4.14 23.46
C GLY A 24 -21.27 -5.03 24.22
N LEU A 25 -21.53 -6.24 23.71
CA LEU A 25 -22.33 -7.24 24.42
C LEU A 25 -21.61 -7.79 25.67
N ALA A 26 -20.29 -7.98 25.60
CA ALA A 26 -19.52 -8.41 26.76
C ALA A 26 -19.55 -7.37 27.89
N PHE A 27 -19.36 -6.09 27.58
CA PHE A 27 -19.47 -5.00 28.55
C PHE A 27 -20.91 -4.81 29.04
N TYR A 28 -21.92 -5.00 28.18
CA TYR A 28 -23.31 -5.04 28.61
C TYR A 28 -23.54 -6.12 29.68
N ILE A 29 -23.05 -7.35 29.47
CA ILE A 29 -23.24 -8.44 30.45
C ILE A 29 -22.46 -8.17 31.75
N LEU A 30 -21.23 -7.67 31.66
CA LEU A 30 -20.39 -7.43 32.85
C LEU A 30 -20.81 -6.21 33.68
N LEU A 31 -21.21 -5.11 33.02
CA LEU A 31 -21.45 -3.82 33.68
C LEU A 31 -22.94 -3.41 33.76
N SER A 32 -23.88 -4.11 33.12
CA SER A 32 -25.32 -3.75 33.21
C SER A 32 -25.88 -3.80 34.62
N ARG A 33 -25.36 -4.69 35.47
CA ARG A 33 -25.78 -4.84 36.87
C ARG A 33 -25.26 -3.75 37.79
N GLY A 34 -24.24 -3.00 37.37
CA GLY A 34 -23.56 -1.98 38.18
C GLY A 34 -24.18 -0.59 38.16
N ASP A 35 -25.46 -0.44 37.77
CA ASP A 35 -26.16 0.84 37.60
C ASP A 35 -25.42 1.89 36.74
N HIS A 36 -24.58 1.42 35.81
CA HIS A 36 -23.94 2.27 34.83
C HIS A 36 -24.94 2.68 33.74
N LEU A 37 -25.31 3.97 33.68
CA LEU A 37 -26.18 4.53 32.63
C LEU A 37 -25.73 4.16 31.21
N SER A 38 -24.41 4.10 30.98
CA SER A 38 -23.81 3.80 29.67
C SER A 38 -23.95 2.34 29.23
N PHE A 39 -24.23 1.40 30.15
CA PHE A 39 -24.31 -0.04 29.86
C PHE A 39 -25.67 -0.66 30.20
N ARG A 40 -26.69 0.15 30.50
CA ARG A 40 -28.03 -0.34 30.86
C ARG A 40 -28.79 -0.97 29.71
N THR A 41 -28.58 -0.48 28.49
CA THR A 41 -29.24 -0.99 27.28
C THR A 41 -28.20 -1.42 26.26
N VAL A 42 -28.52 -2.47 25.50
CA VAL A 42 -27.66 -2.97 24.40
C VAL A 42 -27.25 -1.85 23.43
N PRO A 43 -28.13 -1.02 22.87
CA PRO A 43 -27.71 0.06 21.96
C PRO A 43 -26.80 1.10 22.63
N MET A 44 -27.02 1.44 23.90
CA MET A 44 -26.13 2.38 24.60
C MET A 44 -24.76 1.76 24.90
N SER A 45 -24.70 0.47 25.22
CA SER A 45 -23.44 -0.25 25.40
C SER A 45 -22.62 -0.32 24.11
N LEU A 46 -23.29 -0.51 22.96
CA LEU A 46 -22.65 -0.50 21.64
C LEU A 46 -22.13 0.91 21.30
N LEU A 47 -22.94 1.94 21.52
CA LEU A 47 -22.52 3.32 21.30
C LEU A 47 -21.35 3.71 22.21
N ARG A 48 -21.39 3.30 23.49
CA ARG A 48 -20.29 3.50 24.44
C ARG A 48 -19.02 2.77 24.02
N THR A 49 -19.14 1.56 23.48
CA THR A 49 -18.00 0.79 22.96
C THR A 49 -17.42 1.45 21.71
N PHE A 50 -18.26 2.04 20.86
CA PHE A 50 -17.83 2.84 19.71
C PHE A 50 -17.10 4.13 20.13
N THR A 51 -17.57 4.85 21.15
CA THR A 51 -16.82 6.02 21.68
C THR A 51 -15.52 5.59 22.35
N MET A 52 -15.52 4.46 23.07
CA MET A 52 -14.29 3.89 23.66
C MET A 52 -13.26 3.47 22.61
N MET A 53 -13.69 3.06 21.41
CA MET A 53 -12.80 2.77 20.26
C MET A 53 -12.01 4.00 19.82
N LEU A 54 -12.59 5.21 19.93
CA LEU A 54 -11.92 6.48 19.61
C LEU A 54 -10.83 6.86 20.62
N GLY A 55 -10.68 6.10 21.72
CA GLY A 55 -9.71 6.35 22.78
C GLY A 55 -10.31 6.94 24.05
N GLU A 56 -11.62 7.22 24.06
CA GLU A 56 -12.33 7.78 25.23
C GLU A 56 -12.72 6.68 26.22
N ILE A 57 -11.71 6.10 26.90
CA ILE A 57 -11.90 5.15 27.99
C ILE A 57 -11.92 5.96 29.29
N ASP A 58 -13.11 6.36 29.75
CA ASP A 58 -13.32 6.98 31.07
C ASP A 58 -13.05 5.96 32.19
N PHE A 59 -11.76 5.66 32.40
CA PHE A 59 -11.27 4.61 33.28
C PHE A 59 -11.64 4.89 34.74
N ILE A 60 -11.45 6.14 35.17
CA ILE A 60 -11.65 6.54 36.57
C ILE A 60 -13.14 6.45 36.94
N GLY A 61 -14.02 7.08 36.14
CA GLY A 61 -15.45 7.16 36.47
C GLY A 61 -16.25 5.90 36.19
N THR A 62 -15.72 4.98 35.37
CA THR A 62 -16.40 3.73 34.99
C THR A 62 -15.86 2.51 35.74
N TYR A 63 -14.55 2.43 36.01
CA TYR A 63 -13.93 1.22 36.59
C TYR A 63 -13.30 1.44 37.96
N VAL A 64 -12.64 2.58 38.21
CA VAL A 64 -11.90 2.81 39.47
C VAL A 64 -12.82 3.25 40.61
N GLN A 65 -13.67 4.26 40.39
CA GLN A 65 -14.56 4.79 41.42
C GLN A 65 -15.53 3.74 41.99
N PRO A 66 -16.13 2.84 41.18
CA PRO A 66 -16.98 1.75 41.69
C PRO A 66 -16.20 0.59 42.31
N TYR A 67 -14.89 0.48 42.09
CA TYR A 67 -14.04 -0.57 42.67
C TYR A 67 -13.62 -0.25 44.10
N PHE A 68 -13.32 1.03 44.39
CA PHE A 68 -12.92 1.46 45.73
C PHE A 68 -14.09 1.85 46.64
N ARG A 69 -15.30 1.95 46.11
CA ARG A 69 -16.51 2.30 46.87
C ARG A 69 -17.22 1.03 47.34
N GLU A 70 -16.51 0.23 48.14
CA GLU A 70 -17.09 -0.88 48.91
C GLU A 70 -17.62 -0.33 50.23
N ASP A 71 -18.94 -0.41 50.40
CA ASP A 71 -19.65 -0.49 51.69
C ASP A 71 -19.16 0.41 52.83
N ASP A 72 -19.39 1.72 52.75
CA ASP A 72 -19.56 2.53 53.98
C ASP A 72 -21.03 2.38 54.44
N PRO A 73 -21.33 1.62 55.51
CA PRO A 73 -22.70 1.52 56.04
C PRO A 73 -23.05 2.74 56.92
N THR A 74 -22.09 3.65 57.16
CA THR A 74 -22.19 4.74 58.15
C THR A 74 -22.18 6.14 57.54
N GLY A 75 -22.37 6.25 56.21
CA GLY A 75 -22.41 7.52 55.49
C GLY A 75 -23.84 8.01 55.21
N ALA A 76 -24.73 7.94 56.19
CA ALA A 76 -25.99 8.68 56.11
C ALA A 76 -25.66 10.19 56.14
N ASP A 77 -25.95 10.84 55.02
CA ASP A 77 -26.34 12.24 54.91
C ASP A 77 -25.51 13.28 55.70
N PHE A 78 -24.48 13.87 55.06
CA PHE A 78 -24.01 15.19 55.51
C PHE A 78 -23.82 16.24 54.41
N ASN A 79 -23.63 15.88 53.13
CA ASN A 79 -23.52 16.88 52.05
C ASN A 79 -24.68 16.79 51.07
N ARG A 80 -25.90 17.11 51.55
CA ARG A 80 -27.10 17.30 50.72
C ARG A 80 -27.38 18.77 50.42
N THR A 81 -26.35 19.61 50.37
CA THR A 81 -26.44 21.03 49.98
C THR A 81 -25.28 21.39 49.07
N GLY A 82 -25.34 20.90 47.83
CA GLY A 82 -24.40 21.24 46.77
C GLY A 82 -25.11 21.06 45.44
N PHE A 83 -25.36 22.18 44.77
CA PHE A 83 -25.90 22.25 43.42
C PHE A 83 -24.96 21.50 42.46
N GLY A 84 -25.38 20.32 41.98
CA GLY A 84 -24.72 19.57 40.91
C GLY A 84 -24.20 18.20 41.33
N GLY A 85 -24.87 17.13 40.90
CA GLY A 85 -24.34 15.77 40.99
C GLY A 85 -25.42 14.69 40.99
N PHE A 86 -25.85 14.27 39.81
CA PHE A 86 -26.55 13.01 39.60
C PHE A 86 -25.56 11.85 39.87
N GLU A 87 -25.24 11.55 41.13
CA GLU A 87 -24.41 10.39 41.47
C GLU A 87 -25.30 9.14 41.60
N SER A 88 -25.42 8.37 40.51
CA SER A 88 -25.95 7.00 40.57
C SER A 88 -24.97 6.10 41.33
N ASN A 89 -25.48 5.26 42.22
CA ASN A 89 -24.72 4.26 42.99
C ASN A 89 -24.13 3.19 42.05
N LYS A 90 -22.97 3.49 41.45
CA LYS A 90 -22.26 2.55 40.59
C LYS A 90 -21.50 1.52 41.44
N HIS A 91 -21.67 0.24 41.17
CA HIS A 91 -20.91 -0.85 41.80
C HIS A 91 -20.42 -1.83 40.72
N LEU A 92 -19.24 -2.42 40.88
CA LEU A 92 -18.71 -3.39 39.91
C LEU A 92 -18.94 -4.84 40.41
N PRO A 93 -19.94 -5.59 39.89
CA PRO A 93 -20.25 -6.93 40.41
C PRO A 93 -19.17 -7.97 40.09
N PHE A 94 -18.43 -7.78 39.00
CA PHE A 94 -17.38 -8.71 38.55
C PHE A 94 -16.07 -7.94 38.27
N PRO A 95 -15.30 -7.54 39.30
CA PRO A 95 -14.13 -6.69 39.13
C PRO A 95 -13.03 -7.37 38.31
N VAL A 96 -12.67 -8.62 38.64
CA VAL A 96 -11.57 -9.32 37.94
C VAL A 96 -11.87 -9.54 36.45
N PRO A 97 -13.02 -10.11 36.04
CA PRO A 97 -13.36 -10.23 34.62
C PRO A 97 -13.43 -8.89 33.88
N ALA A 98 -13.90 -7.81 34.55
CA ALA A 98 -14.00 -6.48 33.95
C ALA A 98 -12.63 -5.90 33.61
N PHE A 99 -11.66 -5.98 34.53
CA PHE A 99 -10.30 -5.50 34.25
C PHE A 99 -9.59 -6.33 33.17
N VAL A 100 -9.80 -7.66 33.15
CA VAL A 100 -9.23 -8.52 32.10
C VAL A 100 -9.82 -8.18 30.72
N MET A 101 -11.14 -8.08 30.63
CA MET A 101 -11.83 -7.71 29.39
C MET A 101 -11.45 -6.30 28.92
N LEU A 102 -11.27 -5.36 29.85
CA LEU A 102 -10.80 -4.01 29.57
C LEU A 102 -9.37 -4.01 29.01
N GLY A 103 -8.46 -4.78 29.60
CA GLY A 103 -7.08 -4.89 29.12
C GLY A 103 -7.00 -5.46 27.70
N ILE A 104 -7.74 -6.53 27.42
CA ILE A 104 -7.84 -7.12 26.07
C ILE A 104 -8.45 -6.12 25.08
N PHE A 105 -9.51 -5.42 25.49
CA PHE A 105 -10.16 -4.39 24.67
C PHE A 105 -9.20 -3.25 24.32
N MET A 106 -8.41 -2.76 25.27
CA MET A 106 -7.46 -1.66 25.07
C MET A 106 -6.40 -1.99 24.01
N ILE A 107 -5.91 -3.23 23.99
CA ILE A 107 -4.95 -3.71 22.99
C ILE A 107 -5.63 -3.82 21.61
N LEU A 108 -6.79 -4.48 21.54
CA LEU A 108 -7.42 -4.80 20.26
C LEU A 108 -8.07 -3.59 19.57
N MET A 109 -8.73 -2.71 20.32
CA MET A 109 -9.56 -1.64 19.75
C MET A 109 -8.78 -0.31 19.65
N PRO A 110 -8.49 0.44 20.73
CA PRO A 110 -7.75 1.70 20.61
C PRO A 110 -6.37 1.58 19.97
N ILE A 111 -5.63 0.48 20.20
CA ILE A 111 -4.25 0.36 19.70
C ILE A 111 -4.23 -0.32 18.32
N LEU A 112 -4.65 -1.58 18.23
CA LEU A 112 -4.53 -2.33 16.97
C LEU A 112 -5.48 -1.83 15.87
N LEU A 113 -6.76 -1.61 16.19
CA LEU A 113 -7.73 -1.17 15.19
C LEU A 113 -7.43 0.24 14.70
N MET A 114 -7.15 1.21 15.58
CA MET A 114 -6.83 2.58 15.14
C MET A 114 -5.55 2.64 14.31
N ASN A 115 -4.49 1.92 14.70
CA ASN A 115 -3.25 1.86 13.92
C ASN A 115 -3.46 1.21 12.55
N LEU A 116 -4.34 0.20 12.47
CA LEU A 116 -4.69 -0.41 11.18
C LEU A 116 -5.52 0.54 10.30
N LEU A 117 -6.53 1.22 10.86
CA LEU A 117 -7.34 2.19 10.11
C LEU A 117 -6.47 3.34 9.57
N ILE A 118 -5.55 3.86 10.39
CA ILE A 118 -4.58 4.88 9.98
C ILE A 118 -3.65 4.31 8.91
N GLY A 119 -3.11 3.09 9.10
CA GLY A 119 -2.22 2.45 8.15
C GLY A 119 -2.86 2.23 6.77
N LEU A 120 -4.13 1.82 6.74
CA LEU A 120 -4.90 1.69 5.49
C LEU A 120 -5.16 3.05 4.85
N ALA A 121 -5.56 4.05 5.63
CA ALA A 121 -5.77 5.40 5.11
C ALA A 121 -4.48 5.98 4.51
N VAL A 122 -3.33 5.79 5.16
CA VAL A 122 -2.02 6.24 4.65
C VAL A 122 -1.64 5.48 3.37
N GLY A 123 -1.85 4.17 3.32
CA GLY A 123 -1.63 3.37 2.11
C GLY A 123 -2.51 3.81 0.94
N ASP A 124 -3.78 4.10 1.20
CA ASP A 124 -4.73 4.59 0.21
C ASP A 124 -4.33 6.00 -0.28
N ILE A 125 -3.94 6.90 0.64
CA ILE A 125 -3.48 8.26 0.30
C ILE A 125 -2.28 8.21 -0.65
N GLU A 126 -1.31 7.33 -0.41
CA GLU A 126 -0.10 7.23 -1.25
C GLU A 126 -0.42 6.78 -2.69
N SER A 127 -1.34 5.83 -2.84
CA SER A 127 -1.78 5.39 -4.17
C SER A 127 -2.61 6.44 -4.91
N VAL A 128 -3.48 7.16 -4.19
CA VAL A 128 -4.29 8.23 -4.76
C VAL A 128 -3.43 9.44 -5.10
N ARG A 129 -2.43 9.77 -4.29
CA ARG A 129 -1.47 10.86 -4.54
C ARG A 129 -0.74 10.67 -5.86
N ARG A 130 -0.18 9.48 -6.11
CA ARG A 130 0.52 9.16 -7.37
C ARG A 130 -0.38 9.33 -8.60
N ASN A 131 -1.66 8.99 -8.49
CA ASN A 131 -2.62 9.11 -9.59
C ASN A 131 -3.37 10.45 -9.62
N ALA A 132 -3.17 11.32 -8.63
CA ALA A 132 -3.97 12.53 -8.45
C ALA A 132 -3.78 13.51 -9.59
N GLN A 133 -2.55 13.63 -10.11
CA GLN A 133 -2.24 14.55 -11.19
C GLN A 133 -2.94 14.16 -12.49
N LEU A 134 -2.84 12.88 -12.86
CA LEU A 134 -3.52 12.36 -14.05
C LEU A 134 -5.04 12.43 -13.88
N LYS A 135 -5.57 12.08 -12.70
CA LYS A 135 -7.00 12.20 -12.39
C LYS A 135 -7.49 13.66 -12.45
N ARG A 136 -6.67 14.61 -12.00
CA ARG A 136 -6.96 16.06 -12.10
C ARG A 136 -7.00 16.51 -13.55
N LEU A 137 -5.99 16.19 -14.34
CA LEU A 137 -5.93 16.55 -15.76
C LEU A 137 -7.09 15.92 -16.54
N ALA A 138 -7.36 14.63 -16.29
CA ALA A 138 -8.46 13.90 -16.91
C ALA A 138 -9.82 14.52 -16.55
N MET A 139 -10.03 14.92 -15.29
CA MET A 139 -11.26 15.63 -14.89
C MET A 139 -11.41 16.96 -15.62
N GLN A 140 -10.32 17.71 -15.78
CA GLN A 140 -10.32 18.98 -16.48
C GLN A 140 -10.64 18.79 -17.98
N VAL A 141 -10.01 17.82 -18.63
CA VAL A 141 -10.31 17.44 -20.02
C VAL A 141 -11.76 17.01 -20.17
N LEU A 142 -12.25 16.15 -19.27
CA LEU A 142 -13.63 15.67 -19.30
C LEU A 142 -14.63 16.80 -19.13
N LEU A 143 -14.38 17.73 -18.21
CA LEU A 143 -15.19 18.94 -18.03
C LEU A 143 -15.18 19.80 -19.30
N HIS A 144 -14.02 20.04 -19.91
CA HIS A 144 -13.91 20.82 -21.15
C HIS A 144 -14.66 20.15 -22.29
N THR A 145 -14.52 18.84 -22.48
CA THR A 145 -15.22 18.07 -23.51
C THR A 145 -16.73 18.06 -23.29
N GLU A 146 -17.20 17.91 -22.06
CA GLU A 146 -18.62 17.93 -21.74
C GLU A 146 -19.23 19.33 -21.94
N LEU A 147 -18.48 20.39 -21.60
CA LEU A 147 -18.89 21.76 -21.84
C LEU A 147 -18.95 22.05 -23.35
N GLU A 148 -17.92 21.70 -24.10
CA GLU A 148 -17.87 21.81 -25.56
C GLU A 148 -19.04 21.10 -26.23
N ARG A 149 -19.37 19.88 -25.79
CA ARG A 149 -20.50 19.12 -26.35
C ARG A 149 -21.86 19.79 -26.10
N ASN A 150 -22.01 20.48 -24.98
CA ASN A 150 -23.26 21.12 -24.59
C ASN A 150 -23.37 22.59 -25.05
N LEU A 151 -22.29 23.20 -25.54
CA LEU A 151 -22.27 24.60 -25.98
C LEU A 151 -22.73 24.73 -27.44
N PRO A 152 -23.57 25.72 -27.78
CA PRO A 152 -24.01 25.91 -29.16
C PRO A 152 -22.85 26.35 -30.07
N LYS A 153 -22.82 25.84 -31.31
CA LYS A 153 -21.71 25.99 -32.26
C LYS A 153 -21.30 27.44 -32.55
N PHE A 154 -22.25 28.38 -32.51
CA PHE A 154 -21.96 29.81 -32.73
C PHE A 154 -21.06 30.43 -31.66
N LEU A 155 -21.08 29.93 -30.42
CA LEU A 155 -20.18 30.37 -29.35
C LEU A 155 -18.81 29.71 -29.50
N LEU A 156 -18.79 28.43 -29.88
CA LEU A 156 -17.56 27.67 -30.04
C LEU A 156 -16.70 28.29 -31.15
N GLU A 157 -17.27 28.53 -32.32
CA GLU A 157 -16.56 29.10 -33.47
C GLU A 157 -16.05 30.53 -33.23
N LYS A 158 -16.71 31.29 -32.35
CA LYS A 158 -16.29 32.65 -31.99
C LYS A 158 -15.16 32.68 -30.96
N VAL A 159 -15.07 31.65 -30.12
CA VAL A 159 -14.11 31.56 -29.00
C VAL A 159 -12.88 30.73 -29.36
N ASP A 160 -13.02 29.76 -30.26
CA ASP A 160 -11.95 28.88 -30.71
C ASP A 160 -10.81 29.66 -31.40
N LYS A 161 -9.57 29.31 -31.04
CA LYS A 161 -8.33 29.94 -31.52
C LYS A 161 -7.25 28.87 -31.64
N MET A 162 -6.73 28.71 -32.85
CA MET A 162 -5.72 27.68 -33.14
C MET A 162 -4.30 28.03 -32.64
N GLU A 163 -4.01 29.31 -32.44
CA GLU A 163 -2.69 29.78 -32.03
C GLU A 163 -2.81 30.78 -30.88
N ILE A 164 -1.93 30.64 -29.89
CA ILE A 164 -1.80 31.53 -28.74
C ILE A 164 -0.35 32.02 -28.70
N TYR A 165 -0.17 33.34 -28.70
CA TYR A 165 1.15 33.99 -28.56
C TYR A 165 1.36 34.38 -27.09
N GLU A 166 2.30 33.72 -26.41
CA GLU A 166 2.67 34.02 -25.02
C GLU A 166 3.99 34.79 -24.99
N TYR A 167 4.01 35.93 -24.29
CA TYR A 167 5.20 36.77 -24.11
C TYR A 167 5.64 36.66 -22.64
N PRO A 168 6.67 35.85 -22.31
CA PRO A 168 7.05 35.55 -20.92
C PRO A 168 7.37 36.78 -20.08
N ASN A 169 7.87 37.84 -20.73
CA ASN A 169 8.30 39.07 -20.07
C ASN A 169 7.25 40.20 -20.11
N GLU A 170 6.06 39.95 -20.67
CA GLU A 170 4.97 40.94 -20.73
C GLU A 170 3.73 40.47 -19.96
N CYS A 171 3.71 40.70 -18.65
CA CYS A 171 2.56 40.44 -17.78
C CYS A 171 1.51 41.57 -17.83
N LYS A 172 0.97 41.91 -19.01
CA LYS A 172 -0.02 43.00 -19.16
C LYS A 172 -1.43 42.48 -19.45
N GLY A 173 -2.16 42.13 -18.39
CA GLY A 173 -3.60 41.98 -18.46
C GLY A 173 -4.26 43.34 -18.71
N LYS A 174 -5.06 43.48 -19.79
CA LYS A 174 -5.77 44.74 -20.12
C LYS A 174 -6.84 45.14 -19.09
N LEU A 175 -7.19 44.26 -18.16
CA LEU A 175 -8.25 44.44 -17.18
C LEU A 175 -7.71 44.51 -15.73
N GLY A 176 -6.60 45.23 -15.52
CA GLY A 176 -6.11 45.78 -14.25
C GLY A 176 -6.44 45.01 -12.96
N PHE A 177 -7.59 45.31 -12.34
CA PHE A 177 -7.99 44.79 -11.02
C PHE A 177 -8.86 43.52 -11.07
N LEU A 178 -9.84 43.44 -11.98
CA LEU A 178 -10.70 42.26 -12.12
C LEU A 178 -9.93 41.06 -12.64
N ASP A 179 -8.99 41.28 -13.56
CA ASP A 179 -8.09 40.23 -14.04
C ASP A 179 -7.21 39.74 -12.90
N LEU A 180 -6.70 40.62 -12.03
CA LEU A 180 -5.90 40.21 -10.87
C LEU A 180 -6.71 39.38 -9.86
N VAL A 181 -7.95 39.78 -9.59
CA VAL A 181 -8.84 39.09 -8.63
C VAL A 181 -9.32 37.75 -9.20
N ILE A 182 -9.77 37.72 -10.45
CA ILE A 182 -10.20 36.48 -11.13
C ILE A 182 -8.99 35.56 -11.30
N ARG A 183 -7.83 36.06 -11.71
CA ARG A 183 -6.60 35.26 -11.79
C ARG A 183 -6.16 34.76 -10.41
N LYS A 184 -6.31 35.54 -9.34
CA LYS A 184 -5.97 35.06 -7.99
C LYS A 184 -6.96 34.06 -7.41
N TRP A 185 -8.22 34.09 -7.85
CA TRP A 185 -9.29 33.20 -7.35
C TRP A 185 -9.53 31.97 -8.26
N PHE A 186 -9.27 32.09 -9.56
CA PHE A 186 -9.44 31.05 -10.60
C PHE A 186 -8.12 30.57 -11.21
N CYS A 187 -7.07 31.39 -11.35
CA CYS A 187 -5.75 30.87 -11.75
C CYS A 187 -5.00 30.30 -10.54
N ASN A 188 -5.23 29.01 -10.37
CA ASN A 188 -4.18 28.02 -10.15
C ASN A 188 -3.15 28.32 -9.05
N PRO A 189 -3.50 28.11 -7.78
CA PRO A 189 -2.50 27.84 -6.73
C PRO A 189 -1.74 26.52 -6.95
N PHE A 190 -1.95 25.81 -8.07
CA PHE A 190 -1.52 24.43 -8.28
C PHE A 190 -0.46 24.22 -9.37
N THR A 191 0.18 25.28 -9.87
CA THR A 191 1.24 25.13 -10.88
C THR A 191 2.55 24.65 -10.25
N GLU A 192 2.93 25.11 -9.05
CA GLU A 192 4.18 24.68 -8.39
C GLU A 192 4.11 23.26 -7.83
N ASP A 193 3.06 22.92 -7.05
CA ASP A 193 2.89 21.55 -6.50
C ASP A 193 2.72 20.48 -7.60
N ALA A 194 2.26 20.89 -8.78
CA ALA A 194 2.17 20.00 -9.92
C ALA A 194 3.55 19.69 -10.52
N ILE A 195 4.46 20.66 -10.55
CA ILE A 195 5.80 20.47 -11.11
C ILE A 195 6.62 19.54 -10.22
N ASP A 196 6.62 19.77 -8.90
CA ASP A 196 7.38 18.92 -7.95
C ASP A 196 6.88 17.47 -7.92
N MET A 197 5.56 17.26 -7.95
CA MET A 197 5.01 15.91 -7.95
C MET A 197 5.08 15.21 -9.32
N VAL A 198 5.10 15.97 -10.44
CA VAL A 198 5.41 15.40 -11.78
C VAL A 198 6.87 14.95 -11.82
N LEU A 199 7.79 15.70 -11.21
CA LEU A 199 9.21 15.34 -11.12
C LEU A 199 9.42 14.02 -10.35
N GLU A 200 8.71 13.82 -9.23
CA GLU A 200 8.76 12.55 -8.48
C GLU A 200 8.15 11.35 -9.25
N SER A 201 7.05 11.57 -9.98
CA SER A 201 6.45 10.52 -10.82
C SER A 201 7.32 10.15 -12.02
N ASN A 202 7.88 11.15 -12.71
CA ASN A 202 8.78 10.93 -13.84
C ASN A 202 10.05 10.19 -13.43
N GLY A 203 10.56 10.36 -12.21
CA GLY A 203 11.74 9.63 -11.75
C GLY A 203 11.55 8.11 -11.82
N ASN A 204 10.36 7.61 -11.50
CA ASN A 204 10.05 6.17 -11.55
C ASN A 204 9.83 5.67 -12.99
N ASP A 205 9.10 6.42 -13.81
CA ASP A 205 8.83 6.04 -15.22
C ASP A 205 10.06 6.17 -16.11
N VAL A 206 10.96 7.12 -15.84
CA VAL A 206 12.26 7.22 -16.53
C VAL A 206 13.11 5.99 -16.22
N PHE A 207 13.10 5.52 -14.96
CA PHE A 207 13.86 4.35 -14.56
C PHE A 207 13.32 3.05 -15.20
N THR A 208 12.00 2.88 -15.31
CA THR A 208 11.41 1.73 -16.01
C THR A 208 11.73 1.74 -17.49
N ASP A 209 11.69 2.90 -18.13
CA ASP A 209 11.98 3.05 -19.56
C ASP A 209 13.48 2.82 -19.85
N GLU A 210 14.38 3.21 -18.94
CA GLU A 210 15.80 2.85 -18.99
C GLU A 210 16.03 1.34 -18.83
N ILE A 211 15.31 0.68 -17.90
CA ILE A 211 15.36 -0.78 -17.73
C ILE A 211 14.91 -1.48 -19.02
N ASP A 212 13.84 -1.02 -19.66
CA ASP A 212 13.35 -1.60 -20.90
C ASP A 212 14.31 -1.38 -22.07
N LYS A 213 15.02 -0.26 -22.11
CA LYS A 213 16.11 -0.03 -23.07
C LYS A 213 17.28 -0.97 -22.82
N LEU A 214 17.68 -1.18 -21.57
CA LEU A 214 18.73 -2.13 -21.21
C LEU A 214 18.35 -3.57 -21.55
N LYS A 215 17.10 -3.97 -21.29
CA LYS A 215 16.58 -5.29 -21.62
C LYS A 215 16.60 -5.56 -23.12
N ARG A 216 16.22 -4.56 -23.93
CA ARG A 216 16.32 -4.63 -25.41
C ARG A 216 17.77 -4.82 -25.86
N LYS A 217 18.70 -4.02 -25.34
CA LYS A 217 20.13 -4.17 -25.63
C LYS A 217 20.69 -5.54 -25.21
N LEU A 218 20.26 -6.07 -24.06
CA LEU A 218 20.71 -7.38 -23.58
C LEU A 218 20.24 -8.51 -24.51
N ASN A 219 19.00 -8.44 -24.99
CA ASN A 219 18.47 -9.38 -25.97
C ASN A 219 19.24 -9.32 -27.30
N GLU A 220 19.59 -8.11 -27.78
CA GLU A 220 20.42 -7.96 -28.98
C GLU A 220 21.81 -8.57 -28.81
N ILE A 221 22.43 -8.36 -27.64
CA ILE A 221 23.73 -8.97 -27.31
C ILE A 221 23.60 -10.49 -27.27
N GLN A 222 22.54 -11.03 -26.67
CA GLN A 222 22.28 -12.46 -26.63
C GLN A 222 22.19 -13.06 -28.04
N ILE A 223 21.44 -12.42 -28.94
CA ILE A 223 21.30 -12.85 -30.34
C ILE A 223 22.67 -12.84 -31.04
N HIS A 224 23.48 -11.79 -30.86
CA HIS A 224 24.82 -11.74 -31.43
C HIS A 224 25.73 -12.84 -30.87
N LEU A 225 25.64 -13.16 -29.59
CA LEU A 225 26.44 -14.19 -28.93
C LEU A 225 26.08 -15.60 -29.45
N ASP A 226 24.78 -15.87 -29.63
CA ASP A 226 24.30 -17.12 -30.23
C ASP A 226 24.78 -17.26 -31.69
N HIS A 227 24.76 -16.16 -32.45
CA HIS A 227 25.26 -16.14 -33.83
C HIS A 227 26.79 -16.39 -33.90
N GLN A 228 27.56 -15.77 -33.00
CA GLN A 228 28.99 -16.04 -32.87
C GLN A 228 29.26 -17.50 -32.48
N PHE A 229 28.47 -18.06 -31.57
CA PHE A 229 28.57 -19.47 -31.18
C PHE A 229 28.28 -20.42 -32.35
N MET A 230 27.29 -20.10 -33.19
CA MET A 230 27.01 -20.84 -34.42
C MET A 230 28.18 -20.77 -35.41
N PHE A 231 28.74 -19.57 -35.64
CA PHE A 231 29.93 -19.44 -36.49
C PHE A 231 31.12 -20.21 -35.96
N LEU A 232 31.37 -20.17 -34.65
CA LEU A 232 32.47 -20.91 -34.03
C LEU A 232 32.31 -22.42 -34.24
N ARG A 233 31.09 -22.96 -34.11
CA ARG A 233 30.78 -24.35 -34.44
C ARG A 233 31.05 -24.67 -35.91
N LEU A 234 30.66 -23.78 -36.82
CA LEU A 234 30.90 -23.92 -38.25
C LEU A 234 32.39 -23.91 -38.59
N ILE A 235 33.18 -23.04 -37.94
CA ILE A 235 34.63 -23.00 -38.09
C ILE A 235 35.24 -24.30 -37.59
N VAL A 236 34.90 -24.78 -36.38
CA VAL A 236 35.44 -26.05 -35.86
C VAL A 236 35.08 -27.23 -36.76
N HIS A 237 33.87 -27.25 -37.33
CA HIS A 237 33.44 -28.32 -38.22
C HIS A 237 34.17 -28.32 -39.58
N LYS A 238 34.59 -27.15 -40.05
CA LYS A 238 35.22 -26.93 -41.36
C LYS A 238 36.74 -26.78 -41.29
N MET A 239 37.25 -26.53 -40.09
CA MET A 239 38.64 -26.66 -39.73
C MET A 239 38.89 -28.15 -39.70
N ASP A 240 39.46 -28.68 -40.78
CA ASP A 240 40.02 -30.01 -40.80
C ASP A 240 41.15 -30.04 -39.77
N ILE A 241 40.80 -30.35 -38.52
CA ILE A 241 41.76 -30.71 -37.49
C ILE A 241 42.28 -32.07 -37.93
N LYS A 242 43.27 -32.04 -38.81
CA LYS A 242 44.22 -33.12 -38.95
C LYS A 242 44.89 -33.24 -37.59
N THR A 243 44.39 -34.12 -36.74
CA THR A 243 45.15 -34.53 -35.57
C THR A 243 46.44 -35.12 -36.12
N GLU A 244 47.59 -34.56 -35.76
CA GLU A 244 48.94 -35.03 -36.13
C GLU A 244 49.16 -36.53 -35.79
N THR A 245 48.22 -37.15 -35.07
CA THR A 245 48.15 -38.60 -34.84
C THR A 245 47.67 -39.44 -36.03
N ASP A 246 47.06 -38.86 -37.08
CA ASP A 246 46.60 -39.59 -38.28
C ASP A 246 47.61 -39.57 -39.44
N GLU A 247 48.68 -38.75 -39.36
CA GLU A 247 49.81 -38.74 -40.32
C GLU A 247 51.01 -39.57 -39.81
N ARG A 248 50.80 -40.55 -38.92
CA ARG A 248 51.85 -41.53 -38.56
C ARG A 248 51.93 -42.65 -39.60
N ASP A 249 52.87 -42.41 -40.52
CA ASP A 249 53.54 -43.33 -41.44
C ASP A 249 53.59 -44.80 -40.94
N GLU A 250 53.18 -45.72 -41.82
CA GLU A 250 53.14 -47.15 -41.57
C GLU A 250 54.56 -47.72 -41.39
N GLY A 251 54.97 -47.92 -40.14
CA GLY A 251 56.24 -48.53 -39.76
C GLY A 251 56.09 -49.48 -38.57
N THR A 252 56.28 -50.77 -38.82
CA THR A 252 55.97 -51.94 -37.98
C THR A 252 56.67 -52.03 -36.61
N SER A 253 55.93 -52.33 -35.53
CA SER A 253 56.09 -53.57 -34.72
C SER A 253 55.18 -53.67 -33.48
N SER A 254 54.35 -54.73 -33.50
CA SER A 254 54.07 -55.70 -32.43
C SER A 254 53.74 -55.22 -30.99
N ASN A 255 52.45 -55.37 -30.64
CA ASN A 255 51.89 -55.86 -29.36
C ASN A 255 52.32 -55.18 -28.04
N LYS A 256 51.42 -54.34 -27.52
CA LYS A 256 50.68 -54.61 -26.26
C LYS A 256 49.55 -53.60 -26.08
N GLU A 257 48.34 -54.11 -25.88
CA GLU A 257 47.19 -53.37 -25.36
C GLU A 257 47.56 -52.62 -24.08
N LEU A 258 47.18 -51.33 -23.97
CA LEU A 258 46.72 -50.76 -22.71
C LEU A 258 45.84 -49.52 -22.93
N GLN A 259 44.53 -49.77 -22.92
CA GLN A 259 43.45 -48.99 -22.31
C GLN A 259 43.40 -47.46 -22.49
N PHE A 260 42.33 -47.04 -23.17
CA PHE A 260 41.75 -45.70 -23.21
C PHE A 260 41.35 -45.19 -21.81
N ALA A 261 41.83 -44.00 -21.43
CA ALA A 261 41.15 -43.11 -20.48
C ALA A 261 41.51 -41.65 -20.77
N PRO A 262 40.54 -40.72 -20.94
CA PRO A 262 40.84 -39.31 -21.07
C PRO A 262 41.03 -38.70 -19.67
N HIS A 263 42.25 -38.26 -19.36
CA HIS A 263 42.52 -37.47 -18.17
C HIS A 263 42.04 -36.04 -18.38
N LEU A 264 40.80 -35.79 -17.96
CA LEU A 264 40.21 -34.46 -17.83
C LEU A 264 40.83 -33.76 -16.61
N SER A 265 41.88 -32.94 -16.81
CA SER A 265 42.37 -32.06 -15.74
C SER A 265 41.42 -30.89 -15.53
N LYS A 266 40.53 -31.09 -14.57
CA LYS A 266 39.69 -30.09 -13.92
C LYS A 266 40.57 -29.09 -13.18
N THR A 267 40.49 -27.83 -13.57
CA THR A 267 40.67 -26.69 -12.66
C THR A 267 39.57 -25.68 -12.92
N PHE A 268 38.42 -25.92 -12.29
CA PHE A 268 37.49 -24.84 -11.90
C PHE A 268 37.08 -25.12 -10.45
N SER A 269 37.37 -24.14 -9.60
CA SER A 269 37.16 -24.12 -8.16
C SER A 269 35.68 -24.32 -7.77
N PRO A 270 35.40 -24.98 -6.63
CA PRO A 270 34.04 -25.30 -6.22
C PRO A 270 33.49 -24.22 -5.30
N LEU A 271 32.73 -23.24 -5.79
CA LEU A 271 31.85 -22.46 -4.89
C LEU A 271 30.61 -21.78 -5.51
N VAL A 272 30.18 -22.16 -6.72
CA VAL A 272 28.98 -21.54 -7.35
C VAL A 272 27.88 -22.54 -7.71
N ARG A 273 28.07 -23.85 -7.46
CA ARG A 273 27.15 -24.88 -7.96
C ARG A 273 26.04 -25.33 -7.00
N HIS A 274 25.71 -24.55 -5.96
CA HIS A 274 24.67 -24.95 -4.99
C HIS A 274 23.37 -24.14 -5.01
N ARG A 275 23.14 -23.25 -6.00
CA ARG A 275 21.87 -22.49 -6.10
C ARG A 275 21.07 -22.62 -7.40
N PHE A 276 21.43 -23.53 -8.30
CA PHE A 276 20.68 -23.72 -9.56
C PHE A 276 20.02 -25.11 -9.73
N LEU A 277 20.09 -25.99 -8.74
CA LEU A 277 19.49 -27.33 -8.82
C LEU A 277 18.22 -27.53 -7.97
N THR A 278 17.78 -26.55 -7.20
CA THR A 278 16.51 -26.63 -6.44
C THR A 278 15.29 -26.05 -7.16
N THR A 279 15.45 -25.44 -8.35
CA THR A 279 14.32 -24.80 -9.08
C THR A 279 13.82 -25.61 -10.28
N LYS A 280 14.32 -26.83 -10.52
CA LYS A 280 13.87 -27.69 -11.63
C LYS A 280 13.11 -28.97 -11.24
N GLN A 281 12.89 -29.23 -9.95
CA GLN A 281 12.13 -30.41 -9.50
C GLN A 281 10.67 -30.14 -9.09
N THR A 282 10.19 -28.90 -9.04
CA THR A 282 8.78 -28.63 -8.68
C THR A 282 7.82 -28.53 -9.87
N ASN A 283 8.31 -28.55 -11.12
CA ASN A 283 7.48 -28.40 -12.32
C ASN A 283 7.20 -29.70 -13.10
N LYS A 284 7.46 -30.87 -12.52
CA LYS A 284 7.21 -32.18 -13.16
C LYS A 284 6.28 -33.11 -12.40
N SER A 285 5.45 -32.59 -11.47
CA SER A 285 4.50 -33.37 -10.67
C SER A 285 3.02 -32.98 -10.87
N LYS A 286 2.65 -32.28 -11.95
CA LYS A 286 1.23 -31.92 -12.23
C LYS A 286 0.77 -32.20 -13.68
N SER A 287 1.22 -33.28 -14.30
CA SER A 287 0.65 -33.72 -15.59
C SER A 287 0.52 -35.24 -15.73
N SER A 288 0.10 -35.93 -14.67
CA SER A 288 -0.45 -37.30 -14.78
C SER A 288 -1.15 -37.70 -13.48
N LEU A 289 -2.38 -37.20 -13.31
CA LEU A 289 -3.55 -37.84 -12.69
C LEU A 289 -4.71 -36.85 -12.73
#